data_AF-A0AAV6XKN1-F1
#
_entry.id   AF-A0AAV6XKN1-F1
#
_cell.length_a   1.000
_cell.length_b   1.000
_cell.length_c   1.000
_cell.angle_alpha   90.00
_cell.angle_beta   90.00
_cell.angle_gamma   90.00
#
_symmetry.space_group_name_H-M   'P 1'
#
loop_
_entity.id
_entity.type
_entity.pdbx_description
1 polymer ?
#
loop_
_entity_poly.entity_id
_entity_poly.type
_entity_poly.pdbx_seq_one_letter_code
_entity_poly.pdbx_strand_id
1 'polypeptide(L)'
;MKRNIDGPTIPAPIVSETTLPPVSTKLAALGASESSGYVIVSSPTVGSFRRSRTLKGKKQQPACKEGDVIKEGQVIGFLDQFGTELPVKSDVAGEVLKLLYSDGEAVGYGDPLIAVLPSFHGIK
;
A
#
# COMPACT_ATOMS: atom_id res chain seq x y z
N MET A 1 11.21 74.03 -1.32
CA MET A 1 12.06 73.20 -0.42
C MET A 1 11.25 72.74 0.80
N LYS A 2 10.62 71.56 0.74
CA LYS A 2 10.05 70.72 1.83
C LYS A 2 8.87 69.89 1.28
N ARG A 3 8.67 68.58 1.47
CA ARG A 3 9.43 67.40 1.93
C ARG A 3 8.66 66.19 1.34
N ASN A 4 9.36 65.16 0.85
CA ASN A 4 8.81 63.88 0.40
C ASN A 4 8.03 63.17 1.51
N ILE A 5 6.96 62.46 1.13
CA ILE A 5 6.47 61.26 1.84
C ILE A 5 6.07 60.25 0.76
N ASP A 6 7.07 59.58 0.21
CA ASP A 6 6.95 58.36 -0.57
C ASP A 6 6.81 57.23 0.45
N GLY A 7 5.55 56.87 0.76
CA GLY A 7 5.27 55.78 1.70
C GLY A 7 5.77 54.44 1.13
N PRO A 8 6.46 53.60 1.92
CA PRO A 8 6.91 52.30 1.45
C PRO A 8 5.70 51.36 1.29
N THR A 9 5.45 50.93 0.05
CA THR A 9 4.59 49.78 -0.24
C THR A 9 5.19 48.55 0.44
N ILE A 10 4.50 48.03 1.44
CA ILE A 10 4.84 46.79 2.13
C ILE A 10 4.24 45.66 1.29
N PRO A 11 5.03 44.76 0.67
CA PRO A 11 4.45 43.59 0.03
C PRO A 11 3.92 42.64 1.12
N ALA A 12 2.65 42.24 0.98
CA ALA A 12 2.00 41.27 1.84
C ALA A 12 2.78 39.94 1.87
N PRO A 13 2.76 39.20 3.00
CA PRO A 13 3.35 37.87 3.04
C PRO A 13 2.51 36.94 2.14
N ILE A 14 3.10 36.53 1.02
CA ILE A 14 2.67 35.33 0.30
C ILE A 14 2.91 34.14 1.23
N VAL A 15 1.86 33.74 1.94
CA VAL A 15 1.78 32.42 2.56
C VAL A 15 1.80 31.40 1.44
N SER A 16 2.97 30.81 1.19
CA SER A 16 3.07 29.54 0.47
C SER A 16 2.37 28.49 1.32
N GLU A 17 1.12 28.24 1.00
CA GLU A 17 0.42 27.05 1.44
C GLU A 17 1.09 25.87 0.72
N THR A 18 2.18 25.36 1.33
CA THR A 18 2.73 24.06 0.98
C THR A 18 1.67 23.04 1.34
N THR A 19 0.89 22.69 0.32
CA THR A 19 0.01 21.53 0.28
C THR A 19 0.79 20.31 0.78
N LEU A 20 0.53 19.95 2.04
CA LEU A 20 0.87 18.66 2.59
C LEU A 20 0.05 17.64 1.79
N PRO A 21 0.66 16.55 1.28
CA PRO A 21 -0.10 15.52 0.59
C PRO A 21 -1.20 15.00 1.53
N PRO A 22 -2.41 14.72 1.01
CA PRO A 22 -3.49 14.11 1.77
C PRO A 22 -3.11 12.65 2.06
N VAL A 23 -2.23 12.43 3.03
CA VAL A 23 -2.04 11.12 3.63
C VAL A 23 -3.11 10.98 4.70
N SER A 24 -3.88 9.90 4.64
CA SER A 24 -4.78 9.42 5.71
C SER A 24 -6.29 9.74 5.61
N THR A 25 -6.89 9.57 4.44
CA THR A 25 -8.34 9.27 4.34
C THR A 25 -8.65 7.85 3.87
N LYS A 26 -7.64 7.08 3.43
CA LYS A 26 -7.82 5.68 2.99
C LYS A 26 -7.92 4.68 4.15
N LEU A 27 -7.33 5.00 5.31
CA LEU A 27 -7.25 4.11 6.47
C LEU A 27 -8.62 3.83 7.12
N ALA A 28 -9.58 4.76 7.01
CA ALA A 28 -10.86 4.66 7.70
C ALA A 28 -11.92 3.79 6.99
N ALA A 29 -11.74 3.48 5.70
CA ALA A 29 -12.74 2.75 4.92
C ALA A 29 -12.64 1.22 5.02
N LEU A 30 -11.56 0.68 5.60
CA LEU A 30 -11.18 -0.73 5.42
C LEU A 30 -11.16 -1.55 6.71
N GLY A 31 -11.30 -0.91 7.87
CA GLY A 31 -11.59 -1.60 9.13
C GLY A 31 -13.00 -2.23 9.20
N ALA A 32 -13.82 -2.08 8.15
CA ALA A 32 -15.20 -2.56 8.07
C ALA A 32 -15.39 -3.82 7.21
N SER A 33 -14.31 -4.43 6.71
CA SER A 33 -14.39 -5.58 5.78
C SER A 33 -13.93 -6.89 6.43
N GLU A 34 -14.38 -7.16 7.67
CA GLU A 34 -14.44 -8.52 8.23
C GLU A 34 -15.74 -9.25 7.86
N SER A 35 -16.65 -8.60 7.13
CA SER A 35 -18.05 -9.05 7.07
C SER A 35 -18.39 -10.05 5.95
N SER A 36 -17.41 -10.71 5.31
CA SER A 36 -17.71 -11.58 4.17
C SER A 36 -16.75 -12.74 3.97
N GLY A 37 -16.32 -13.43 5.04
CA GLY A 37 -15.62 -14.72 4.91
C GLY A 37 -14.30 -14.71 4.12
N TYR A 38 -13.78 -13.53 3.76
CA TYR A 38 -12.46 -13.30 3.20
C TYR A 38 -11.64 -12.44 4.17
N VAL A 39 -10.34 -12.70 4.21
CA VAL A 39 -9.33 -11.99 5.00
C VAL A 39 -8.63 -11.00 4.09
N ILE A 40 -8.59 -9.74 4.53
CA ILE A 40 -7.80 -8.72 3.84
C ILE A 40 -6.39 -8.74 4.41
N VAL A 41 -5.41 -9.02 3.56
CA VAL A 41 -3.99 -8.89 3.90
C VAL A 41 -3.59 -7.43 3.71
N SER A 42 -3.41 -6.73 4.82
CA SER A 42 -2.90 -5.36 4.85
C SER A 42 -1.38 -5.34 4.69
N SER A 43 -0.85 -4.22 4.19
CA SER A 43 0.58 -4.03 4.07
C SER A 43 1.22 -3.86 5.46
N PRO A 44 2.17 -4.73 5.85
CA PRO A 44 2.91 -4.56 7.11
C PRO A 44 3.88 -3.38 7.07
N THR A 45 4.11 -2.77 5.90
CA THR A 45 5.16 -1.76 5.71
C THR A 45 4.83 -0.80 4.56
N VAL A 46 5.37 0.41 4.58
CA VAL A 46 5.30 1.34 3.43
C VAL A 46 6.29 0.91 2.35
N GLY A 47 5.87 0.89 1.09
CA GLY A 47 6.75 0.49 0.00
C GLY A 47 6.03 0.39 -1.34
N SER A 48 6.65 -0.32 -2.28
CA SER A 48 6.05 -0.64 -3.57
C SER A 48 5.67 -2.11 -3.60
N PHE A 49 4.38 -2.39 -3.76
CA PHE A 49 3.91 -3.78 -3.84
C PHE A 49 4.27 -4.39 -5.19
N ARG A 50 4.80 -5.60 -5.14
CA ARG A 50 5.31 -6.33 -6.30
C ARG A 50 4.83 -7.76 -6.25
N ARG A 51 4.18 -8.19 -7.33
CA ARG A 51 3.68 -9.58 -7.43
C ARG A 51 4.81 -10.51 -7.81
N SER A 52 5.83 -10.00 -8.51
CA SER A 52 6.98 -10.76 -8.98
C SER A 52 8.24 -10.37 -8.22
N ARG A 53 9.06 -11.36 -7.86
CA ARG A 53 10.39 -11.08 -7.31
C ARG A 53 11.32 -10.53 -8.39
N THR A 54 12.12 -9.52 -8.09
CA THR A 54 13.24 -9.15 -8.98
C THR A 54 14.53 -9.72 -8.44
N LEU A 55 15.01 -10.79 -9.07
CA LEU A 55 16.29 -11.39 -8.75
C LEU A 55 17.26 -11.14 -9.89
N LYS A 56 18.40 -10.51 -9.58
CA LYS A 56 19.50 -10.28 -10.54
C LYS A 56 19.04 -9.61 -11.85
N GLY A 57 18.18 -8.60 -11.74
CA GLY A 57 17.66 -7.84 -12.90
C GLY A 57 16.66 -8.61 -13.77
N LYS A 58 16.27 -9.84 -13.39
CA LYS A 58 15.24 -10.62 -14.09
C LYS A 58 13.96 -10.64 -13.27
N LYS A 59 12.86 -10.25 -13.92
CA LYS A 59 11.50 -10.36 -13.35
C LYS A 59 11.14 -11.85 -13.30
N GLN A 60 10.95 -12.37 -12.09
CA GLN A 60 10.56 -13.77 -11.89
C GLN A 60 9.07 -13.97 -12.14
N GLN A 61 8.63 -15.23 -12.08
CA GLN A 61 7.21 -15.53 -12.07
C GLN A 61 6.50 -14.81 -10.91
N PRO A 62 5.23 -14.41 -11.09
CA PRO A 62 4.41 -13.86 -10.02
C PRO A 62 4.34 -14.87 -8.87
N ALA A 63 4.58 -14.42 -7.64
CA ALA A 63 4.44 -15.23 -6.44
C ALA A 63 2.99 -15.72 -6.27
N CYS A 64 2.02 -14.85 -6.55
CA CYS A 64 0.61 -15.18 -6.60
C CYS A 64 -0.13 -14.38 -7.68
N LYS A 65 -1.29 -14.91 -8.08
CA LYS A 65 -2.24 -14.30 -9.00
C LYS A 65 -3.63 -14.30 -8.36
N GLU A 66 -4.55 -13.55 -8.94
CA GLU A 66 -5.97 -13.63 -8.61
C GLU A 66 -6.48 -15.03 -8.99
N GLY A 67 -7.15 -15.71 -8.07
CA GLY A 67 -7.57 -17.12 -8.17
C GLY A 67 -6.52 -18.15 -7.77
N ASP A 68 -5.35 -17.74 -7.27
CA ASP A 68 -4.30 -18.68 -6.87
C ASP A 68 -4.51 -19.21 -5.46
N VAL A 69 -4.27 -20.50 -5.23
CA VAL A 69 -4.45 -21.14 -3.92
C VAL A 69 -3.15 -21.11 -3.12
N ILE A 70 -3.21 -20.49 -1.95
CA ILE A 70 -2.09 -20.23 -1.05
C ILE A 70 -2.28 -20.91 0.30
N LYS A 71 -1.17 -21.14 1.01
CA LYS A 71 -1.17 -21.75 2.36
C LYS A 71 -0.79 -20.72 3.42
N GLU A 72 -1.09 -21.01 4.68
CA GLU A 72 -0.54 -20.26 5.80
C GLU A 72 1.00 -20.24 5.73
N GLY A 73 1.58 -19.05 5.86
CA GLY A 73 3.01 -18.81 5.71
C GLY A 73 3.52 -18.74 4.26
N GLN A 74 2.67 -18.96 3.26
CA GLN A 74 3.04 -18.85 1.84
C GLN A 74 3.29 -17.38 1.47
N VAL A 75 4.33 -17.14 0.67
CA VAL A 75 4.64 -15.81 0.14
C VAL A 75 3.66 -15.46 -0.98
N ILE A 76 2.83 -14.44 -0.77
CA ILE A 76 1.82 -13.98 -1.71
C ILE A 76 2.29 -12.83 -2.60
N GLY A 77 3.38 -12.17 -2.20
CA GLY A 77 3.96 -11.05 -2.92
C GLY A 77 5.19 -10.52 -2.21
N PHE A 78 5.72 -9.42 -2.71
CA PHE A 78 6.88 -8.74 -2.17
C PHE A 78 6.59 -7.24 -2.04
N LEU A 79 7.13 -6.62 -1.01
CA LEU A 79 7.12 -5.17 -0.83
C LEU A 79 8.54 -4.66 -0.98
N ASP A 80 8.78 -3.77 -1.94
CA ASP A 80 10.05 -3.06 -2.02
C ASP A 80 10.01 -1.84 -1.10
N GLN A 81 10.86 -1.84 -0.08
CA GLN A 81 11.04 -0.72 0.83
C GLN A 81 12.50 -0.26 0.76
N PHE A 82 12.72 0.93 0.17
CA PHE A 82 14.07 1.50 0.00
C PHE A 82 15.07 0.54 -0.70
N GLY A 83 14.60 -0.26 -1.67
CA GLY A 83 15.42 -1.28 -2.35
C GLY A 83 15.55 -2.61 -1.61
N THR A 84 14.83 -2.78 -0.50
CA THR A 84 14.71 -4.06 0.22
C THR A 84 13.38 -4.73 -0.13
N GLU A 85 13.41 -5.82 -0.90
CA GLU A 85 12.23 -6.66 -1.15
C GLU A 85 11.91 -7.53 0.08
N LEU A 86 10.87 -7.15 0.84
CA LEU A 86 10.29 -7.90 1.95
C LEU A 86 9.20 -8.86 1.45
N PRO A 87 9.27 -10.16 1.76
CA PRO A 87 8.21 -11.10 1.38
C PRO A 87 6.95 -10.86 2.21
N VAL A 88 5.81 -10.66 1.53
CA VAL A 88 4.48 -10.63 2.14
C VAL A 88 3.99 -12.06 2.24
N LYS A 89 3.67 -12.52 3.45
CA LYS A 89 3.13 -13.86 3.70
C LYS A 89 1.66 -13.77 4.05
N SER A 90 0.87 -14.76 3.64
CA SER A 90 -0.49 -14.92 4.15
C SER A 90 -0.45 -15.62 5.50
N ASP A 91 -1.21 -15.12 6.46
CA ASP A 91 -1.41 -15.76 7.77
C ASP A 91 -2.48 -16.86 7.71
N VAL A 92 -3.24 -16.92 6.61
CA VAL A 92 -4.30 -17.91 6.42
C VAL A 92 -4.10 -18.71 5.13
N ALA A 93 -4.48 -19.99 5.15
CA ALA A 93 -4.57 -20.81 3.95
C ALA A 93 -5.88 -20.52 3.21
N GLY A 94 -5.82 -20.29 1.90
CA GLY A 94 -6.98 -19.81 1.15
C GLY A 94 -6.72 -19.58 -0.33
N GLU A 95 -7.67 -18.96 -1.01
CA GLU A 95 -7.56 -18.56 -2.41
C GLU A 95 -7.48 -17.04 -2.51
N VAL A 96 -6.59 -16.53 -3.35
CA VAL A 96 -6.47 -15.10 -3.59
C VAL A 96 -7.68 -14.62 -4.37
N LEU A 97 -8.59 -13.88 -3.72
CA LEU A 97 -9.82 -13.42 -4.34
C LEU A 97 -9.57 -12.28 -5.32
N LYS A 98 -8.79 -11.29 -4.89
CA LYS A 98 -8.53 -10.08 -5.65
C LYS A 98 -7.30 -9.35 -5.13
N LEU A 99 -6.53 -8.77 -6.04
CA LEU A 99 -5.45 -7.85 -5.67
C LEU A 99 -5.94 -6.42 -5.84
N LEU A 100 -5.83 -5.61 -4.79
CA LEU A 100 -6.20 -4.19 -4.85
C LEU A 100 -5.07 -3.35 -5.46
N TYR A 101 -3.85 -3.90 -5.53
CA TYR A 101 -2.64 -3.22 -5.97
C TYR A 101 -1.93 -3.96 -7.09
N SER A 102 -1.38 -3.21 -8.04
CA SER A 102 -0.62 -3.74 -9.18
C SER A 102 0.89 -3.84 -8.91
N ASP A 103 1.62 -4.49 -9.81
CA ASP A 103 3.08 -4.62 -9.72
C ASP A 103 3.78 -3.25 -9.85
N GLY A 104 4.51 -2.83 -8.82
CA GLY A 104 5.18 -1.54 -8.74
C GLY A 104 4.30 -0.41 -8.21
N GLU A 105 3.11 -0.72 -7.68
CA GLU A 105 2.21 0.29 -7.12
C GLU A 105 2.61 0.67 -5.69
N ALA A 106 2.58 1.96 -5.38
CA ALA A 106 2.97 2.47 -4.06
C ALA A 106 1.87 2.17 -3.04
N VAL A 107 2.24 1.54 -1.93
CA VAL A 107 1.36 1.11 -0.86
C VAL A 107 1.79 1.69 0.48
N GLY A 108 0.80 2.10 1.26
CA GLY A 108 0.99 2.60 2.62
C GLY A 108 1.03 1.46 3.65
N TYR A 109 1.51 1.77 4.84
CA TYR A 109 1.35 0.88 6.00
C TYR A 109 -0.14 0.74 6.33
N GLY A 110 -0.60 -0.51 6.53
CA GLY A 110 -1.99 -0.81 6.80
C GLY A 110 -2.92 -0.75 5.58
N ASP A 111 -2.41 -0.46 4.38
CA ASP A 111 -3.25 -0.43 3.18
C ASP A 111 -3.58 -1.87 2.73
N PRO A 112 -4.83 -2.18 2.35
CA PRO A 112 -5.25 -3.51 1.92
C PRO A 112 -4.60 -3.90 0.61
N LEU A 113 -3.68 -4.86 0.66
CA LEU A 113 -2.96 -5.31 -0.54
C LEU A 113 -3.79 -6.29 -1.33
N ILE A 114 -4.31 -7.31 -0.63
CA ILE A 114 -4.88 -8.51 -1.24
C ILE A 114 -6.06 -8.98 -0.40
N ALA A 115 -7.17 -9.33 -1.06
CA ALA A 115 -8.26 -10.08 -0.44
C ALA A 115 -8.01 -11.58 -0.65
N VAL A 116 -7.97 -12.35 0.43
CA VAL A 116 -7.75 -13.80 0.43
C VAL A 116 -8.98 -14.46 1.02
N LEU A 117 -9.54 -15.46 0.37
CA LEU A 117 -10.62 -16.29 0.89
C LEU A 117 -10.03 -17.47 1.67
N PRO A 118 -9.98 -17.44 3.01
CA PRO A 118 -9.48 -18.56 3.79
C PRO A 118 -10.33 -19.81 3.53
N SER A 119 -9.67 -20.86 3.05
CA SER A 119 -10.27 -22.17 2.93
C SER A 119 -9.87 -22.97 4.16
N PHE A 120 -10.64 -22.82 5.24
CA PHE A 120 -10.51 -23.67 6.43
C PHE A 120 -10.89 -25.11 6.06
N HIS A 121 -9.92 -25.93 5.64
CA HIS A 121 -10.09 -27.38 5.49
C HIS A 121 -9.81 -28.12 6.81
N GLY A 122 -10.15 -27.54 7.97
CA GLY A 122 -9.45 -27.87 9.22
C GLY A 122 -10.26 -27.89 10.50
N ILE A 123 -11.58 -28.14 10.48
CA ILE A 123 -12.26 -28.69 11.66
C ILE A 123 -13.05 -29.94 11.27
N LYS A 124 -12.49 -31.10 11.61
CA LYS A 124 -13.20 -32.39 11.72
C LYS A 124 -12.82 -32.99 13.06
#